data_AF-A0AAV2ILV6-F1
#
_entry.id   AF-A0AAV2ILV6-F1
#
_cell.length_a   1.000
_cell.length_b   1.000
_cell.length_c   1.000
_cell.angle_alpha   90.00
_cell.angle_beta   90.00
_cell.angle_gamma   90.00
#
_symmetry.space_group_name_H-M   'P 1'
#
loop_
_entity.id
_entity.type
_entity.pdbx_description
1 polymer ?
#
loop_
_entity_poly.entity_id
_entity_poly.type
_entity_poly.pdbx_seq_one_letter_code
_entity_poly.pdbx_strand_id
1 'polypeptide(L)'
;PSETHLIVHRAGVSRDGKLLEISRDKSALQIFYQTAFKADFLNQHCHYIKHKYQPASRCMQRFSYVYALVKDFNVSEHFRLDYIRVKSGRSYELDVTLHDEIELR
;
A
#
# COMPACT_ATOMS: atom_id res chain seq x y z
N PRO A 1 -12.97 5.71 2.64
CA PRO A 1 -13.05 5.69 1.16
C PRO A 1 -11.65 5.49 0.58
N SER A 2 -11.56 4.99 -0.65
CA SER A 2 -10.29 4.81 -1.36
C SER A 2 -10.31 5.56 -2.68
N GLU A 3 -9.14 6.02 -3.11
CA GLU A 3 -8.94 6.71 -4.38
C GLU A 3 -7.86 5.99 -5.19
N THR A 4 -8.11 5.85 -6.49
CA THR A 4 -7.16 5.24 -7.43
C THR A 4 -6.55 6.31 -8.30
N HIS A 5 -5.23 6.38 -8.30
CA HIS A 5 -4.46 7.36 -9.06
C HIS A 5 -3.41 6.66 -9.92
N LEU A 6 -3.16 7.21 -11.10
CA LEU A 6 -2.01 6.87 -11.94
C LEU A 6 -0.79 7.63 -11.41
N ILE A 7 0.27 6.90 -11.10
CA ILE A 7 1.46 7.53 -10.52
C ILE A 7 2.74 7.06 -11.21
N VAL A 8 3.64 8.02 -11.40
CA VAL A 8 4.97 7.78 -11.97
C VAL A 8 5.98 7.81 -10.83
N HIS A 9 6.50 6.64 -10.44
CA HIS A 9 7.48 6.53 -9.37
C HIS A 9 8.91 6.62 -9.89
N ARG A 10 9.84 7.09 -9.05
CA ARG A 10 11.30 6.99 -9.29
C ARG A 10 11.89 5.77 -8.58
N ALA A 11 11.20 5.29 -7.56
CA ALA A 11 11.67 4.22 -6.71
C ALA A 11 10.51 3.28 -6.36
N GLY A 12 10.84 2.01 -6.17
CA GLY A 12 9.95 0.98 -5.66
C GLY A 12 10.60 0.25 -4.48
N VAL A 13 9.79 -0.53 -3.76
CA VAL A 13 10.28 -1.41 -2.69
C VAL A 13 10.10 -2.85 -3.14
N SER A 14 11.18 -3.63 -3.12
CA SER A 14 11.17 -5.05 -3.48
C SER A 14 10.40 -5.91 -2.47
N ARG A 15 10.19 -7.19 -2.79
CA ARG A 15 9.61 -8.16 -1.85
C ARG A 15 10.43 -8.30 -0.56
N ASP A 16 11.75 -8.16 -0.68
CA ASP A 16 12.70 -8.25 0.44
C ASP A 16 12.86 -6.92 1.18
N GLY A 17 12.04 -5.90 0.84
CA GLY A 17 12.11 -4.58 1.47
C GLY A 17 13.24 -3.69 0.97
N LYS A 18 13.97 -4.08 -0.09
CA LYS A 18 15.05 -3.26 -0.66
C LYS A 18 14.47 -2.11 -1.47
N LEU A 19 15.12 -0.96 -1.39
CA LEU A 19 14.80 0.18 -2.24
C LEU A 19 15.40 -0.04 -3.63
N LEU A 20 14.58 0.09 -4.68
CA LEU A 20 14.94 -0.14 -6.07
C LEU A 20 14.66 1.11 -6.91
N GLU A 21 15.55 1.45 -7.82
CA GLU A 21 15.35 2.53 -8.79
C GLU A 21 14.52 2.01 -9.96
N ILE A 22 13.42 2.70 -10.28
CA ILE A 22 12.55 2.34 -11.41
C ILE A 22 13.09 3.01 -12.68
N SER A 23 13.23 2.22 -13.74
CA SER A 23 13.71 2.72 -15.04
C SER A 23 12.89 3.91 -15.52
N ARG A 24 13.61 4.96 -15.92
CA ARG A 24 13.10 6.15 -16.57
C ARG A 24 13.96 6.45 -17.77
N ASP A 25 13.38 6.27 -18.95
CA ASP A 25 13.94 6.81 -20.18
C ASP A 25 13.00 7.90 -20.72
N LYS A 26 13.53 8.81 -21.54
CA LYS A 26 12.75 9.85 -22.21
C LYS A 26 11.71 9.24 -23.17
N SER A 27 11.93 8.00 -23.63
CA SER A 27 11.04 7.29 -24.55
C SER A 27 9.96 6.45 -23.88
N ALA A 28 10.17 6.00 -22.63
CA ALA A 28 9.27 5.10 -21.93
C ALA A 28 9.21 5.38 -20.43
N LEU A 29 8.01 5.72 -19.95
CA LEU A 29 7.70 5.89 -18.53
C LEU A 29 6.87 4.72 -18.04
N GLN A 30 7.28 4.14 -16.91
CA GLN A 30 6.47 3.15 -16.20
C GLN A 30 5.47 3.87 -15.29
N ILE A 31 4.18 3.58 -15.48
CA ILE A 31 3.07 4.17 -14.73
C ILE A 31 2.36 3.05 -13.99
N PHE A 32 2.04 3.28 -12.72
CA PHE A 32 1.37 2.31 -11.88
C PHE A 32 0.03 2.86 -11.41
N TYR A 33 -1.00 2.02 -11.38
CA TYR A 33 -2.23 2.31 -10.67
C TYR A 33 -2.01 2.05 -9.18
N GLN A 34 -2.32 3.05 -8.34
CA GLN A 34 -2.33 2.86 -6.90
C GLN A 34 -3.66 3.26 -6.31
N THR A 35 -4.21 2.36 -5.50
CA THR A 35 -5.43 2.59 -4.73
C THR A 35 -5.06 2.80 -3.27
N ALA A 36 -5.19 4.04 -2.81
CA ALA A 36 -4.84 4.47 -1.46
C ALA A 36 -6.07 4.85 -0.63
N PHE A 37 -5.93 4.91 0.69
CA PHE A 37 -6.87 5.66 1.51
C PHE A 37 -6.86 7.13 1.10
N LYS A 38 -8.06 7.72 1.06
CA LYS A 38 -8.17 9.18 1.09
C LYS A 38 -7.52 9.68 2.39
N ALA A 39 -6.67 10.69 2.32
CA ALA A 39 -5.81 11.14 3.43
C ALA A 39 -6.61 11.40 4.72
N ASP A 40 -7.81 11.96 4.58
CA ASP A 40 -8.71 12.29 5.69
C ASP A 40 -9.23 11.05 6.47
N PHE A 41 -9.03 9.84 5.95
CA PHE A 41 -9.54 8.58 6.51
C PHE A 41 -8.44 7.67 7.06
N LEU A 42 -7.18 8.13 7.06
CA LEU A 42 -6.09 7.40 7.67
C LEU A 42 -6.22 7.50 9.21
N ASN A 43 -6.14 6.36 9.90
CA ASN A 43 -6.26 6.24 11.37
C ASN A 43 -7.64 6.55 11.98
N GLN A 44 -8.71 6.67 11.19
CA GLN A 44 -10.07 6.73 11.72
C GLN A 44 -10.64 5.34 11.98
N HIS A 45 -11.53 5.23 12.98
CA HIS A 45 -12.39 4.07 13.15
C HIS A 45 -13.20 3.84 11.88
N CYS A 46 -13.43 2.58 11.55
CA CYS A 46 -13.98 2.22 10.26
C CYS A 46 -15.50 2.40 10.29
N HIS A 47 -16.00 3.47 9.66
CA HIS A 47 -17.41 3.89 9.68
C HIS A 47 -18.42 2.84 9.20
N TYR A 48 -18.00 1.85 8.41
CA TYR A 48 -18.88 0.84 7.79
C TYR A 48 -19.03 -0.45 8.60
N ILE A 49 -18.59 -0.46 9.87
CA ILE A 49 -18.75 -1.59 10.77
C ILE A 49 -19.82 -1.28 11.83
N LYS A 50 -20.45 -2.33 12.40
CA LYS A 50 -21.45 -2.12 13.47
C LYS A 50 -20.82 -1.31 14.60
N HIS A 51 -21.58 -0.37 15.16
CA HIS A 51 -21.10 0.58 16.18
C HIS A 51 -20.33 -0.09 17.32
N LYS A 52 -20.80 -1.25 17.81
CA LYS A 52 -20.13 -2.00 18.88
C LYS A 52 -18.71 -2.48 18.57
N TYR A 53 -18.36 -2.60 17.29
CA TYR A 53 -17.04 -3.05 16.83
C TYR A 53 -16.16 -1.90 16.33
N GLN A 54 -16.67 -0.67 16.26
CA GLN A 54 -15.89 0.47 15.80
C GLN A 54 -14.61 0.69 16.64
N PRO A 55 -14.65 0.61 17.99
CA PRO A 55 -13.45 0.81 18.81
C PRO A 55 -12.35 -0.22 18.54
N ALA A 56 -12.75 -1.46 18.21
CA ALA A 56 -11.86 -2.57 17.88
C ALA A 56 -11.51 -2.66 16.38
N SER A 57 -12.00 -1.74 15.56
CA SER A 57 -11.75 -1.75 14.11
C SER A 57 -10.56 -0.88 13.72
N ARG A 58 -9.74 -1.39 12.79
CA ARG A 58 -8.62 -0.66 12.18
C ARG A 58 -8.70 -0.69 10.67
N CYS A 59 -8.49 0.47 10.08
CA CYS A 59 -8.49 0.67 8.64
C CYS A 59 -7.03 0.55 8.15
N MET A 60 -6.73 -0.48 7.36
CA MET A 60 -5.34 -0.81 6.95
C MET A 60 -5.13 -0.74 5.44
N GLN A 61 -4.01 -0.13 5.04
CA GLN A 61 -3.59 -0.04 3.64
C GLN A 61 -3.10 -1.41 3.16
N ARG A 62 -3.70 -1.91 2.09
CA ARG A 62 -3.25 -3.12 1.42
C ARG A 62 -2.27 -2.79 0.31
N PHE A 63 -1.35 -3.72 0.12
CA PHE A 63 -0.31 -3.65 -0.90
C PHE A 63 -0.32 -4.91 -1.73
N SER A 64 0.08 -4.78 -2.98
CA SER A 64 0.36 -5.89 -3.88
C SER A 64 1.72 -5.71 -4.53
N TYR A 65 2.24 -6.77 -5.11
CA TYR A 65 3.50 -6.73 -5.85
C TYR A 65 3.21 -6.80 -7.34
N VAL A 66 3.74 -5.83 -8.08
CA VAL A 66 3.62 -5.75 -9.54
C VAL A 66 5.01 -5.72 -10.15
N TYR A 67 5.14 -6.19 -11.38
CA TYR A 67 6.41 -6.14 -12.10
C TYR A 67 6.77 -4.72 -12.52
N ALA A 68 8.07 -4.41 -12.45
CA ALA A 68 8.66 -3.19 -12.97
C ALA A 68 10.09 -3.45 -13.45
N LEU A 69 10.53 -2.68 -14.45
CA LEU A 69 11.94 -2.60 -14.82
C LEU A 69 12.67 -1.72 -13.82
N VAL A 70 13.62 -2.30 -13.10
CA VAL A 70 14.28 -1.71 -11.94
C VAL A 70 15.75 -2.10 -11.86
N LYS A 71 16.52 -1.37 -11.07
CA LYS A 71 17.87 -1.75 -10.65
C LYS A 71 18.08 -1.38 -9.18
N ASP A 72 19.11 -1.89 -8.55
CA ASP A 72 19.45 -1.45 -7.19
C ASP A 72 19.90 0.02 -7.19
N PHE A 73 19.73 0.70 -6.06
CA PHE A 73 20.17 2.11 -5.96
C PHE A 73 21.69 2.21 -6.04
N ASN A 74 22.19 3.21 -6.76
CA ASN A 74 23.61 3.53 -6.90
C ASN A 74 24.48 2.40 -7.47
N VAL A 75 23.89 1.44 -8.19
CA VAL A 75 24.67 0.46 -8.97
C VAL A 75 24.69 0.83 -10.46
N SER A 76 25.78 0.46 -11.11
CA SER A 76 25.96 0.56 -12.57
C SER A 76 25.38 -0.64 -13.33
N GLU A 77 24.66 -1.52 -12.64
CA GLU A 77 24.03 -2.69 -13.26
C GLU A 77 22.89 -2.30 -14.20
N HIS A 78 22.58 -3.22 -15.12
CA HIS A 78 21.48 -3.08 -16.04
C HIS A 78 20.14 -3.22 -15.33
N PHE A 79 19.12 -2.57 -15.88
CA PHE A 79 17.75 -2.76 -15.42
C PHE A 79 17.31 -4.21 -15.63
N ARG A 80 16.67 -4.77 -14.62
CA ARG A 80 16.07 -6.11 -14.60
C ARG A 80 14.58 -6.00 -14.30
N LEU A 81 13.82 -7.03 -14.64
CA LEU A 81 12.43 -7.13 -14.20
C LEU A 81 12.41 -7.64 -12.75
N ASP A 82 11.75 -6.92 -11.86
CA ASP A 82 11.54 -7.35 -10.47
C ASP A 82 10.17 -6.86 -9.99
N TYR A 83 9.77 -7.30 -8.80
CA TYR A 83 8.56 -6.86 -8.16
C TYR A 83 8.77 -5.59 -7.35
N ILE A 84 7.86 -4.62 -7.52
CA ILE A 84 7.72 -3.48 -6.63
C ILE A 84 6.38 -3.53 -5.90
N ARG A 85 6.41 -3.08 -4.64
CA ARG A 85 5.23 -2.94 -3.81
C ARG A 85 4.42 -1.71 -4.21
N VAL A 86 3.13 -1.89 -4.50
CA VAL A 86 2.18 -0.82 -4.83
C VAL A 86 0.94 -0.89 -3.94
N LYS A 87 0.35 0.27 -3.64
CA LYS A 87 -0.91 0.35 -2.90
C LYS A 87 -2.05 -0.23 -3.74
N SER A 88 -2.68 -1.30 -3.27
CA SER A 88 -3.69 -2.05 -4.03
C SER A 88 -5.11 -1.84 -3.52
N GLY A 89 -5.28 -1.24 -2.34
CA GLY A 89 -6.59 -0.98 -1.78
C GLY A 89 -6.58 -0.87 -0.27
N ARG A 90 -7.75 -1.11 0.33
CA ARG A 90 -7.96 -1.01 1.76
C ARG A 90 -8.62 -2.26 2.31
N SER A 91 -8.34 -2.56 3.57
CA SER A 91 -9.13 -3.52 4.34
C SER A 91 -9.53 -2.94 5.68
N TYR A 92 -10.55 -3.57 6.25
CA TYR A 92 -10.99 -3.35 7.60
C TYR A 92 -10.64 -4.60 8.40
N GLU A 93 -9.85 -4.42 9.45
CA GLU A 93 -9.48 -5.50 10.35
C GLU A 93 -10.13 -5.24 11.71
N LEU A 94 -10.59 -6.33 12.32
CA LEU A 94 -11.15 -6.34 13.67
C LEU A 94 -10.14 -6.96 14.60
N ASP A 95 -9.82 -6.26 15.67
CA ASP A 95 -9.09 -6.85 16.77
C ASP A 95 -10.08 -7.49 17.75
N VAL A 96 -10.25 -8.80 17.64
CA VAL A 96 -11.23 -9.55 18.45
C VAL A 96 -10.82 -9.56 19.93
N THR A 97 -9.53 -9.39 20.25
CA THR A 97 -9.05 -9.37 21.64
C THR A 97 -9.55 -8.15 22.41
N LEU A 98 -9.68 -6.99 21.73
CA LEU A 98 -10.29 -5.79 22.28
C LEU A 98 -11.82 -5.87 22.33
N HIS A 99 -12.45 -6.77 21.56
CA HIS A 99 -13.91 -6.93 21.62
C HIS A 99 -14.36 -7.56 22.93
N ASP A 100 -13.66 -8.59 23.40
CA ASP A 100 -14.00 -9.29 24.64
C ASP A 100 -13.89 -8.36 25.86
N GLU A 101 -12.92 -7.42 25.87
CA GLU A 101 -12.81 -6.39 26.91
C GLU A 101 -13.96 -5.36 26.88
N ILE A 102 -14.56 -5.11 25.72
CA ILE A 102 -15.70 -4.20 25.56
C ILE A 102 -17.01 -4.89 25.97
N GLU A 103 -17.17 -6.19 25.77
CA GLU A 103 -18.34 -6.94 26.25
C GLU A 103 -18.35 -7.16 27.78
N LEU A 104 -17.20 -7.01 28.44
CA LEU A 104 -17.03 -7.11 29.90
C LEU A 104 -17.28 -5.80 30.67
N ARG A 105 -17.58 -4.69 29.98
CA ARG A 105 -17.95 -3.38 30.57
C ARG A 105 -19.39 -3.01 30.27
#